data_AF-A0A6B3FPU4-F1
#
_entry.id   AF-A0A6B3FPU4-F1
#
_cell.length_a   1.000
_cell.length_b   1.000
_cell.length_c   1.000
_cell.angle_alpha   90.00
_cell.angle_beta   90.00
_cell.angle_gamma   90.00
#
_symmetry.space_group_name_H-M   'P 1'
#
loop_
_entity.id
_entity.type
_entity.pdbx_description
1 polymer ?
#
loop_
_entity_poly.entity_id
_entity_poly.type
_entity_poly.pdbx_seq_one_letter_code
_entity_poly.pdbx_strand_id
1 'polypeptide(L)' 'AVTGPAPASPPPSPSAGPLVVDVSGKVARPGVHRLPAGSRVEDALEAAGGVRPGTDTSGLNRARLLTDGEQVAVGVDPA' A
#
# COMPACT_ATOMS: atom_id res chain seq x y z
N ALA A 1 -18.90 42.84 16.00
CA ALA A 1 -18.59 41.50 16.53
C ALA A 1 -18.60 40.52 15.36
N VAL A 2 -17.46 39.89 15.04
CA VAL A 2 -17.38 38.78 14.10
C VAL A 2 -17.14 37.53 14.92
N THR A 3 -18.16 36.69 15.00
CA THR A 3 -18.03 35.33 15.55
C THR A 3 -17.76 34.42 14.35
N GLY A 4 -16.51 34.00 14.18
CA GLY A 4 -16.13 33.02 13.15
C GLY A 4 -16.53 31.61 13.59
N PRO A 5 -17.10 30.77 12.70
CA PRO A 5 -17.36 29.38 13.02
C PRO A 5 -16.04 28.60 13.14
N ALA A 6 -15.87 27.89 14.26
CA ALA A 6 -14.76 26.97 14.46
C ALA A 6 -14.83 25.82 13.43
N PRO A 7 -13.70 25.34 12.88
CA PRO A 7 -13.71 24.21 11.96
C PRO A 7 -14.19 22.96 12.71
N ALA A 8 -15.30 22.40 12.24
CA ALA A 8 -15.80 21.11 12.70
C ALA A 8 -14.77 20.03 12.37
N SER A 9 -14.44 19.20 13.35
CA SER A 9 -13.56 18.05 13.19
C SER A 9 -14.15 17.11 12.11
N PRO A 10 -13.35 16.61 11.15
CA PRO A 10 -13.86 15.68 10.16
C PRO A 10 -14.36 14.39 10.83
N PRO A 11 -15.42 13.76 10.30
CA PRO A 11 -15.94 12.50 10.84
C PRO A 11 -14.86 11.41 10.76
N PRO A 12 -14.89 10.40 11.66
CA PRO A 12 -14.01 9.26 11.55
C PRO A 12 -14.26 8.55 10.21
N SER A 13 -13.24 8.48 9.37
CA SER A 13 -13.27 7.73 8.11
C SER A 13 -13.72 6.30 8.38
N PRO A 14 -14.52 5.67 7.48
CA PRO A 14 -14.92 4.29 7.66
C PRO A 14 -13.67 3.44 7.84
N SER A 15 -13.57 2.79 8.99
CA SER A 15 -12.47 1.90 9.32
C SER A 15 -12.57 0.69 8.40
N ALA A 16 -12.04 0.82 7.18
CA ALA A 16 -11.96 -0.28 6.25
C ALA A 16 -11.16 -1.42 6.92
N GLY A 17 -11.61 -2.65 6.71
CA GLY A 17 -10.99 -3.83 7.31
C GLY A 17 -9.55 -4.03 6.83
N PRO A 18 -8.77 -4.89 7.50
CA PRO A 18 -7.41 -5.20 7.07
C PRO A 18 -7.43 -5.73 5.64
N LEU A 19 -6.48 -5.26 4.83
CA LEU A 19 -6.27 -5.71 3.45
C LEU A 19 -5.44 -6.98 3.46
N VAL A 20 -5.78 -7.94 2.60
CA VAL A 20 -4.96 -9.11 2.30
C VAL A 20 -4.36 -8.92 0.91
N VAL A 21 -3.03 -8.89 0.80
CA VAL A 21 -2.33 -8.58 -0.46
C VAL A 21 -1.27 -9.65 -0.72
N ASP A 22 -1.23 -10.18 -1.94
CA ASP A 22 -0.15 -11.07 -2.39
C ASP A 22 1.00 -10.24 -2.96
N VAL A 23 2.22 -10.41 -2.41
CA VAL A 23 3.42 -9.74 -2.91
C VAL A 23 4.32 -10.80 -3.53
N SER A 24 4.65 -10.64 -4.81
CA SER A 24 5.40 -11.64 -5.57
C SER A 24 6.58 -11.02 -6.32
N GLY A 25 7.46 -11.87 -6.84
CA GLY A 25 8.66 -11.45 -7.58
C GLY A 25 9.85 -11.14 -6.68
N LYS A 26 10.64 -10.11 -7.04
CA LYS A 26 11.97 -9.82 -6.47
C LYS A 26 11.89 -9.03 -5.15
N VAL A 27 11.26 -9.62 -4.13
CA VAL A 27 11.20 -9.12 -2.74
C VAL A 27 11.89 -10.08 -1.78
N ALA A 28 12.16 -9.65 -0.54
CA ALA A 28 12.80 -10.51 0.46
C ALA A 28 11.91 -11.67 0.92
N ARG A 29 10.61 -11.43 1.10
CA ARG A 29 9.62 -12.40 1.61
C ARG A 29 8.34 -12.35 0.75
N PRO A 30 8.33 -13.04 -0.40
CA PRO A 30 7.12 -13.15 -1.22
C PRO A 30 6.03 -13.95 -0.51
N GLY A 31 4.78 -13.71 -0.89
CA GLY A 31 3.58 -14.34 -0.36
C GLY A 31 2.54 -13.33 0.13
N VAL A 32 1.56 -13.83 0.87
CA VAL A 32 0.39 -13.06 1.32
C VAL A 32 0.69 -12.31 2.61
N HIS A 33 0.42 -11.00 2.61
CA HIS A 33 0.60 -10.09 3.74
C HIS A 33 -0.74 -9.46 4.15
N ARG A 34 -0.90 -9.23 5.45
CA ARG A 34 -2.05 -8.49 6.00
C ARG A 34 -1.61 -7.08 6.35
N LEU A 35 -2.33 -6.09 5.84
CA LEU A 35 -1.99 -4.68 5.96
C LEU A 35 -3.19 -3.89 6.50
N PRO A 36 -2.97 -2.75 7.18
CA PRO A 36 -4.06 -1.88 7.56
C PRO A 36 -4.76 -1.32 6.31
N ALA A 37 -6.04 -0.97 6.43
CA ALA A 37 -6.73 -0.27 5.36
C ALA A 37 -6.07 1.07 5.04
N GLY A 38 -6.12 1.44 3.76
CA GLY A 38 -5.45 2.64 3.27
C GLY A 38 -3.95 2.48 3.05
N SER A 39 -3.39 1.28 3.24
CA SER A 39 -2.03 0.96 2.86
C SER A 39 -1.81 1.17 1.36
N ARG A 40 -0.59 1.55 1.00
CA ARG A 40 -0.14 1.74 -0.37
C ARG A 40 0.79 0.61 -0.78
N VAL A 41 1.09 0.55 -2.07
CA VAL A 41 2.04 -0.43 -2.63
C VAL A 41 3.38 -0.40 -1.88
N GLU A 42 3.86 0.78 -1.47
CA GLU A 42 5.03 0.96 -0.61
C GLU A 42 4.98 0.11 0.67
N ASP A 43 3.89 0.19 1.43
CA ASP A 43 3.70 -0.54 2.68
C ASP A 43 3.73 -2.06 2.46
N ALA A 44 3.22 -2.54 1.32
CA ALA A 44 3.30 -3.95 0.96
C ALA A 44 4.74 -4.41 0.67
N LEU A 45 5.55 -3.56 0.03
CA LEU A 45 6.97 -3.85 -0.20
C LEU A 45 7.72 -3.90 1.12
N GLU A 46 7.44 -2.99 2.05
CA GLU A 46 8.02 -2.98 3.40
C GLU A 46 7.63 -4.22 4.20
N ALA A 47 6.35 -4.62 4.18
CA ALA A 47 5.88 -5.85 4.81
C ALA A 47 6.57 -7.10 4.22
N ALA A 48 6.77 -7.13 2.90
CA ALA A 48 7.56 -8.15 2.21
C ALA A 48 9.06 -8.10 2.53
N GLY A 49 9.52 -7.19 3.40
CA GLY A 49 10.92 -7.05 3.80
C GLY A 49 11.78 -6.26 2.82
N GLY A 50 11.14 -5.45 1.98
CA GLY A 50 11.77 -4.64 0.95
C GLY A 50 12.01 -5.39 -0.37
N VAL A 51 12.34 -4.60 -1.39
CA VAL A 51 12.73 -5.11 -2.71
C VAL A 51 14.17 -5.59 -2.70
N ARG A 52 14.48 -6.61 -3.50
CA ARG A 52 15.86 -7.09 -3.63
C ARG A 52 16.74 -6.01 -4.29
N PRO A 53 18.01 -5.88 -3.90
CA PRO A 53 18.93 -4.91 -4.51
C PRO A 53 19.07 -5.14 -6.02
N GLY A 54 19.09 -4.04 -6.78
CA GLY A 54 19.13 -4.07 -8.25
C GLY A 54 17.80 -4.40 -8.92
N THR A 55 16.69 -4.43 -8.17
CA THR A 55 15.35 -4.59 -8.74
C THR A 55 14.80 -3.26 -9.21
N ASP A 56 14.48 -3.16 -10.51
CA ASP A 56 13.76 -2.01 -11.05
C ASP A 56 12.31 -1.98 -10.56
N THR A 57 11.97 -0.91 -9.83
CA THR A 57 10.60 -0.63 -9.37
C THR A 57 10.00 0.58 -10.07
N SER A 58 10.64 1.13 -11.11
CA SER A 58 10.19 2.35 -11.79
C SER A 58 8.79 2.20 -12.40
N GLY A 59 8.43 0.98 -12.81
CA GLY A 59 7.08 0.66 -13.31
C GLY A 59 6.01 0.51 -12.22
N LEU A 60 6.37 0.47 -10.94
CA LEU A 60 5.42 0.37 -9.83
C LEU A 60 5.07 1.77 -9.31
N ASN A 61 3.78 2.10 -9.34
CA ASN A 61 3.27 3.23 -8.58
C ASN A 61 3.22 2.87 -7.08
N ARG A 62 4.34 3.07 -6.38
CA ARG A 62 4.52 2.81 -4.94
C ARG A 62 3.53 3.61 -4.07
N ALA A 63 3.06 4.74 -4.55
CA ALA A 63 2.10 5.57 -3.86
C ALA A 63 0.64 5.15 -4.09
N ARG A 64 0.34 4.20 -4.98
CA ARG A 64 -1.05 3.77 -5.21
C ARG A 64 -1.61 3.11 -3.95
N LEU A 65 -2.86 3.42 -3.60
CA LEU A 65 -3.60 2.66 -2.60
C LEU A 65 -3.77 1.21 -3.05
N LEU A 66 -3.72 0.31 -2.07
CA LEU A 66 -4.00 -1.10 -2.26
C LEU A 66 -5.49 -1.37 -2.12
N THR A 67 -5.94 -2.38 -2.85
CA THR A 67 -7.26 -2.98 -2.70
C THR A 67 -7.13 -4.34 -2.01
N ASP A 68 -8.16 -4.75 -1.27
CA ASP A 68 -8.18 -6.09 -0.67
C ASP A 68 -8.17 -7.17 -1.76
N GLY A 69 -7.39 -8.23 -1.54
CA GLY A 69 -7.18 -9.31 -2.50
C GLY A 69 -6.23 -8.97 -3.66
N GLU A 70 -5.61 -7.80 -3.65
CA GLU A 70 -4.73 -7.37 -4.74
C GLU A 70 -3.41 -8.15 -4.78
N GLN A 71 -2.82 -8.25 -5.97
CA GLN A 71 -1.47 -8.78 -6.18
C GLN A 71 -0.51 -7.66 -6.60
N VAL A 72 0.67 -7.62 -5.98
CA VAL A 72 1.78 -6.73 -6.31
C VAL A 72 2.95 -7.56 -6.83
N ALA A 73 3.15 -7.56 -8.15
CA ALA A 73 4.32 -8.17 -8.77
C ALA A 73 5.50 -7.19 -8.83
N VAL A 74 6.65 -7.60 -8.32
CA VAL A 74 7.84 -6.75 -8.22
C VAL A 74 8.96 -7.25 -9.13
N GLY A 75 9.46 -6.38 -10.00
CA GLY A 75 10.61 -6.68 -10.86
C GLY A 75 10.36 -7.82 -11.85
N VAL A 76 9.10 -7.99 -12.26
CA VAL A 76 8.69 -8.84 -13.37
C VAL A 76 8.83 -8.04 -14.66
N ASP A 77 9.46 -8.64 -15.68
CA ASP A 77 9.54 -8.03 -17.00
C ASP A 77 8.12 -7.98 -17.59
N PRO A 78 7.63 -6.83 -18.09
CA PRO A 78 6.36 -6.81 -18.79
C PRO A 78 6.53 -7.64 -20.07
N ALA A 79 5.80 -8.75 -20.17
CA ALA A 79 5.75 -9.58 -21.36
C ALA A 79 5.22 -8.82 -22.58
#